data_AF-A0A838KRZ7-F1
#
_entry.id   AF-A0A838KRZ7-F1
#
_cell.length_a   1.000
_cell.length_b   1.000
_cell.length_c   1.000
_cell.angle_alpha   90.00
_cell.angle_beta   90.00
_cell.angle_gamma   90.00
#
_symmetry.space_group_name_H-M   'P 1'
#
loop_
_entity.id
_entity.type
_entity.pdbx_description
1 polymer ?
#
loop_
_entity_poly.entity_id
_entity_poly.type
_entity_poly.pdbx_seq_one_letter_code
_entity_poly.pdbx_strand_id
1 'polypeptide(L)'
;MMFSHDTELSLHVVVAIVNTDPACAGVEGLPDAAAVQAFVEHHHVSGVDPADFGRLTPLYEVRSRLRELFGVGDDAKIAQLVNSLVAEAPMSPRLSEHDGY
;
A
#
# COMPACT_ATOMS: atom_id res chain seq x y z
N MET A 1 0.05 -8.07 -19.51
CA MET A 1 1.37 -8.50 -19.01
C MET A 1 1.12 -9.64 -18.05
N MET A 2 1.96 -10.69 -18.04
CA MET A 2 1.79 -11.80 -17.09
C MET A 2 2.66 -11.53 -15.88
N PHE A 3 2.04 -11.07 -14.80
CA PHE A 3 2.68 -10.86 -13.51
C PHE A 3 2.57 -12.15 -12.67
N SER A 4 3.41 -12.31 -11.65
CA SER A 4 3.16 -13.34 -10.63
C SER A 4 1.91 -12.97 -9.84
N HIS A 5 1.23 -13.96 -9.25
CA HIS A 5 0.03 -13.73 -8.43
C HIS A 5 0.27 -12.66 -7.36
N ASP A 6 1.39 -12.75 -6.64
CA ASP A 6 1.76 -11.80 -5.58
C ASP A 6 2.00 -10.39 -6.11
N THR A 7 2.54 -10.26 -7.33
CA THR A 7 2.75 -8.96 -7.96
C THR A 7 1.40 -8.33 -8.31
N GLU A 8 0.46 -9.10 -8.86
CA GLU A 8 -0.89 -8.61 -9.14
C GLU A 8 -1.61 -8.18 -7.86
N LEU A 9 -1.54 -9.01 -6.81
CA LEU A 9 -2.12 -8.69 -5.52
C LEU A 9 -1.52 -7.40 -4.95
N SER A 10 -0.20 -7.27 -4.94
CA SER A 10 0.49 -6.07 -4.44
C SER A 10 0.08 -4.81 -5.22
N LEU A 11 -0.02 -4.89 -6.55
CA LEU A 11 -0.47 -3.78 -7.38
C LEU A 11 -1.94 -3.41 -7.09
N HIS A 12 -2.82 -4.39 -6.87
CA HIS A 12 -4.21 -4.13 -6.48
C HIS A 12 -4.29 -3.43 -5.12
N VAL A 13 -3.50 -3.85 -4.13
CA VAL A 13 -3.47 -3.21 -2.81
C VAL A 13 -3.00 -1.76 -2.91
N VAL A 14 -1.96 -1.48 -3.72
CA VAL A 14 -1.48 -0.11 -3.96
C VAL A 14 -2.57 0.78 -4.55
N VAL A 15 -3.31 0.30 -5.55
CA VAL A 15 -4.42 1.06 -6.13
C VAL A 15 -5.55 1.26 -5.12
N ALA A 16 -5.90 0.20 -4.37
CA ALA A 16 -6.96 0.25 -3.38
C ALA A 16 -6.66 1.25 -2.27
N ILE A 17 -5.44 1.25 -1.71
CA ILE A 17 -5.07 2.20 -0.66
C ILE A 17 -5.08 3.64 -1.17
N VAL A 18 -4.58 3.91 -2.39
CA VAL A 18 -4.64 5.26 -2.99
C VAL A 18 -6.08 5.72 -3.18
N ASN A 19 -6.99 4.83 -3.58
CA ASN A 19 -8.40 5.17 -3.76
C ASN A 19 -9.14 5.46 -2.44
N THR A 20 -8.57 5.16 -1.27
CA THR A 20 -9.14 5.58 0.02
C THR A 20 -8.83 7.04 0.38
N ASP A 21 -7.91 7.69 -0.36
CA ASP A 21 -7.55 9.08 -0.13
C ASP A 21 -8.75 10.01 -0.45
N PRO A 22 -9.11 10.95 0.43
CA PRO A 22 -10.18 11.91 0.16
C PRO A 22 -9.93 12.77 -1.09
N ALA A 23 -8.68 12.97 -1.50
CA ALA A 23 -8.36 13.64 -2.76
C ALA A 23 -8.81 12.85 -4.00
N CYS A 24 -8.99 11.52 -3.86
CA CYS A 24 -9.44 10.63 -4.92
C CYS A 24 -10.94 10.31 -4.81
N ALA A 25 -11.43 10.01 -3.60
CA ALA A 25 -12.80 9.54 -3.36
C ALA A 25 -13.76 10.61 -2.82
N GLY A 26 -13.28 11.81 -2.46
CA GLY A 26 -14.05 12.89 -1.86
C GLY A 26 -14.33 12.72 -0.36
N VAL A 27 -14.04 11.55 0.22
CA VAL A 27 -14.17 11.24 1.65
C VAL A 27 -13.01 10.35 2.12
N GLU A 28 -12.65 10.44 3.40
CA GLU A 28 -11.59 9.60 3.99
C GLU A 28 -12.09 8.15 4.15
N GLY A 29 -11.44 7.22 3.45
CA GLY A 29 -11.81 5.80 3.46
C GLY A 29 -11.19 4.98 4.59
N LEU A 30 -10.13 5.47 5.25
CA LEU A 30 -9.44 4.80 6.37
C LEU A 30 -9.36 5.70 7.62
N PRO A 31 -10.49 6.20 8.15
CA PRO A 31 -10.49 7.22 9.20
C PRO A 31 -10.05 6.71 10.58
N ASP A 32 -10.05 5.40 10.80
CA ASP A 32 -9.79 4.77 12.10
C ASP A 32 -9.22 3.35 11.98
N ALA A 33 -8.85 2.78 13.13
CA ALA A 33 -8.26 1.44 13.22
C ALA A 33 -9.19 0.33 12.70
N ALA A 34 -10.52 0.48 12.84
CA ALA A 34 -11.47 -0.52 12.38
C ALA A 34 -11.54 -0.54 10.84
N ALA A 35 -11.48 0.64 10.21
CA ALA A 35 -11.39 0.74 8.76
C ALA A 35 -10.06 0.17 8.22
N VAL A 36 -8.94 0.42 8.90
CA VAL A 36 -7.63 -0.17 8.54
C VAL A 36 -7.65 -1.68 8.68
N GLN A 37 -8.21 -2.21 9.76
CA GLN A 37 -8.37 -3.66 9.95
C GLN A 37 -9.20 -4.28 8.83
N ALA A 38 -10.38 -3.71 8.53
CA ALA A 38 -11.25 -4.21 7.48
C ALA A 38 -10.56 -4.17 6.10
N PHE A 39 -9.76 -3.15 5.83
CA PHE A 39 -8.97 -3.04 4.61
C PHE A 39 -7.92 -4.16 4.51
N VAL A 40 -7.15 -4.38 5.58
CA VAL A 40 -6.11 -5.42 5.64
C VAL A 40 -6.72 -6.81 5.46
N GLU A 41 -7.84 -7.09 6.10
CA GLU A 41 -8.58 -8.35 5.95
C GLU A 41 -9.13 -8.55 4.54
N HIS A 42 -9.76 -7.51 3.96
CA HIS A 42 -10.34 -7.57 2.61
C HIS A 42 -9.30 -7.82 1.52
N HIS A 43 -8.11 -7.26 1.67
CA HIS A 43 -7.03 -7.35 0.69
C HIS A 43 -6.01 -8.46 1.01
N HIS A 44 -6.24 -9.25 2.05
CA HIS A 44 -5.33 -10.32 2.48
C HIS A 44 -3.90 -9.83 2.72
N VAL A 45 -3.74 -8.64 3.30
CA VAL A 45 -2.41 -8.07 3.58
C VAL A 45 -1.80 -8.80 4.77
N SER A 46 -0.72 -9.53 4.54
CA SER A 46 -0.01 -10.28 5.57
C SER A 46 1.05 -9.43 6.28
N GLY A 47 1.51 -9.89 7.45
CA GLY A 47 2.65 -9.28 8.16
C GLY A 47 2.35 -7.95 8.86
N VAL A 48 1.07 -7.57 9.01
CA VAL A 48 0.68 -6.36 9.76
C VAL A 48 0.35 -6.73 11.19
N ASP A 49 0.93 -6.00 12.15
CA ASP A 49 0.59 -6.14 13.58
C ASP A 49 -0.70 -5.36 13.86
N PRO A 50 -1.76 -5.98 14.41
CA PRO A 50 -2.98 -5.27 14.80
C PRO A 50 -2.75 -4.09 15.75
N ALA A 51 -1.65 -4.09 16.52
CA ALA A 51 -1.26 -2.96 17.36
C ALA A 51 -0.97 -1.68 16.56
N ASP A 52 -0.61 -1.80 15.28
CA ASP A 52 -0.32 -0.67 14.40
C ASP A 52 -1.56 -0.07 13.72
N PHE A 53 -2.73 -0.72 13.77
CA PHE A 53 -3.94 -0.23 13.06
C PHE A 53 -4.40 1.16 13.51
N GLY A 54 -4.12 1.56 14.75
CA GLY A 54 -4.41 2.92 15.24
C GLY A 54 -3.45 4.00 14.75
N ARG A 55 -2.36 3.64 14.05
CA ARG A 55 -1.30 4.56 13.61
C ARG A 55 -1.58 5.06 12.21
N LEU A 56 -2.49 6.02 12.10
CA LEU A 56 -2.97 6.52 10.81
C LEU A 56 -2.02 7.49 10.12
N THR A 57 -1.23 8.27 10.86
CA THR A 57 -0.32 9.26 10.25
C THR A 57 0.68 8.64 9.28
N PRO A 58 1.44 7.57 9.64
CA PRO A 58 2.34 6.93 8.69
C PRO A 58 1.62 6.33 7.48
N LEU A 59 0.40 5.80 7.68
CA LEU A 59 -0.43 5.27 6.60
C LEU A 59 -0.79 6.37 5.59
N TYR A 60 -1.23 7.54 6.08
CA TYR A 60 -1.57 8.68 5.24
C TYR A 60 -0.35 9.25 4.50
N GLU A 61 0.83 9.27 5.14
CA GLU A 61 2.08 9.70 4.51
C GLU A 61 2.47 8.78 3.34
N VAL A 62 2.45 7.46 3.55
CA VAL A 62 2.72 6.48 2.49
C VAL A 62 1.68 6.59 1.38
N ARG A 63 0.39 6.69 1.73
CA ARG A 63 -0.71 6.83 0.76
C ARG A 63 -0.54 8.07 -0.13
N SER A 64 -0.18 9.22 0.45
CA SER A 64 0.05 10.44 -0.34
C SER A 64 1.22 10.27 -1.32
N ARG A 65 2.32 9.63 -0.90
CA ARG A 65 3.48 9.39 -1.77
C ARG A 65 3.17 8.41 -2.90
N LEU A 66 2.38 7.37 -2.61
CA LEU A 66 1.90 6.44 -3.65
C LEU A 66 0.97 7.15 -4.63
N ARG A 67 0.08 8.02 -4.16
CA ARG A 67 -0.81 8.83 -5.01
C ARG A 67 -0.02 9.74 -5.97
N GLU A 68 1.08 10.32 -5.51
CA GLU A 68 1.95 11.16 -6.35
C GLU A 68 2.47 10.42 -7.59
N LEU A 69 2.75 9.11 -7.48
CA LEU A 69 3.22 8.29 -8.61
C LEU A 69 2.25 8.33 -9.80
N PHE A 70 0.93 8.37 -9.54
CA PHE A 70 -0.10 8.38 -10.58
C PHE A 70 -0.22 9.73 -11.31
N GLY A 71 0.35 10.80 -10.74
CA GLY A 71 0.40 12.12 -11.37
C GLY A 71 1.65 12.37 -12.22
N VAL A 72 2.63 11.47 -12.18
CA VAL A 72 3.91 11.63 -12.88
C VAL A 72 3.83 10.98 -14.25
N GLY A 73 4.04 11.75 -15.31
CA GLY A 73 4.07 11.26 -16.70
C GLY A 73 5.45 10.86 -17.23
N ASP A 74 6.43 10.67 -16.33
CA ASP A 74 7.83 10.40 -16.66
C ASP A 74 8.31 9.16 -15.89
N ASP A 75 8.53 8.06 -16.62
CA ASP A 75 8.94 6.77 -16.08
C ASP A 75 10.23 6.85 -15.24
N ALA A 76 11.17 7.71 -15.61
CA ALA A 76 12.42 7.86 -14.87
C ALA A 76 12.19 8.48 -13.49
N LYS A 77 11.25 9.43 -13.40
CA LYS A 77 10.85 10.03 -12.12
C LYS A 77 10.04 9.06 -11.27
N ILE A 78 9.14 8.28 -11.89
CA ILE A 78 8.42 7.21 -11.18
C ILE A 78 9.41 6.23 -10.55
N ALA A 79 10.39 5.74 -11.33
CA ALA A 79 11.40 4.81 -10.84
C ALA A 79 12.21 5.39 -9.67
N GLN A 80 12.58 6.67 -9.71
CA GLN A 80 13.26 7.35 -8.61
C GLN A 80 12.40 7.38 -7.34
N LEU A 81 11.13 7.77 -7.44
CA LEU A 81 10.20 7.84 -6.31
C LEU A 81 9.96 6.45 -5.69
N VAL A 82 9.76 5.42 -6.52
CA VAL A 82 9.61 4.04 -6.06
C VAL A 82 10.89 3.56 -5.34
N ASN A 83 12.06 3.82 -5.91
CA ASN A 83 13.33 3.45 -5.28
C ASN A 83 13.53 4.15 -3.93
N SER A 84 13.13 5.43 -3.81
CA SER A 84 13.16 6.13 -2.52
C SER A 84 12.23 5.50 -1.49
N LEU A 85 10.99 5.14 -1.88
CA LEU A 85 10.05 4.44 -1.00
C LEU A 85 10.61 3.10 -0.50
N VAL A 86 11.21 2.31 -1.41
CA VAL A 86 11.81 1.01 -1.07
C VAL A 86 13.03 1.18 -0.16
N ALA A 87 13.86 2.20 -0.37
CA ALA A 87 15.06 2.44 0.43
C ALA A 87 14.76 2.87 1.88
N GLU A 88 13.61 3.49 2.12
CA GLU A 88 13.17 3.92 3.46
C GLU A 88 12.49 2.79 4.24
N ALA A 89 11.93 1.79 3.55
CA ALA A 89 11.30 0.65 4.17
C ALA A 89 12.35 -0.31 4.77
N PRO A 90 12.12 -0.89 5.96
CA PRO A 90 12.95 -1.96 6.48
C PRO A 90 12.72 -3.24 5.64
N MET A 91 13.43 -3.36 4.53
CA MET A 91 13.34 -4.52 3.64
C MET A 91 14.20 -5.65 4.21
N SER A 92 13.61 -6.46 5.09
CA SER A 92 14.19 -7.72 5.55
C SER A 92 13.41 -8.89 4.95
N PRO A 93 13.87 -9.48 3.83
CA PRO A 93 13.19 -10.62 3.22
C PRO A 93 13.05 -11.77 4.22
N ARG A 94 11.87 -12.39 4.25
CA ARG A 94 11.58 -13.59 5.04
C ARG A 94 10.88 -14.60 4.15
N LEU A 95 11.17 -15.89 4.37
CA LEU A 95 10.34 -16.97 3.84
C LEU A 95 9.11 -17.08 4.75
N SER A 96 7.93 -16.94 4.16
CA SER A 96 6.64 -17.20 4.79
C SER A 96 5.87 -18.18 3.91
N GLU A 97 5.10 -19.07 4.54
CA GLU A 97 4.07 -19.80 3.83
C GLU A 97 3.03 -18.78 3.35
N HIS A 98 2.74 -18.79 2.04
CA HIS A 98 1.74 -17.93 1.44
C HIS A 98 0.50 -18.80 1.24
N ASP A 99 -0.60 -18.47 1.92
CA ASP A 99 -1.79 -19.30 2.09
C ASP A 99 -2.30 -19.94 0.78
N GLY A 100 -1.82 -21.15 0.47
CA GLY A 100 -2.29 -21.99 -0.64
C GLY A 100 -1.59 -21.89 -2.00
N TYR A 101 -0.40 -21.26 -2.10
CA TYR A 101 0.39 -21.19 -3.35
C TYR A 101 1.82 -21.72 -3.19
#